data_AF-A0A4R4KD42-F1
#
_entry.id   AF-A0A4R4KD42-F1
#
_cell.length_a   1.000
_cell.length_b   1.000
_cell.length_c   1.000
_cell.angle_alpha   90.00
_cell.angle_beta   90.00
_cell.angle_gamma   90.00
#
_symmetry.space_group_name_H-M   'P 1'
#
loop_
_entity.id
_entity.type
_entity.pdbx_description
1 polymer ?
#
loop_
_entity_poly.entity_id
_entity_poly.type
_entity_poly.pdbx_seq_one_letter_code
_entity_poly.pdbx_strand_id
1 'polypeptide(L)'
;MKVKAGRARPEQLDALRSQLATLQKNAEQKPPSPDRAAPTTPTPEKTAAERPKGEAYAEKQAELSTEANELRKEQAKLSNLLHKVSPHVDCYELTSRIYELQVQIEGLWDEKKYIERNGLDTGGTFRDRPEKVVPAKSLDDVQHKAVLTVELQRLREKRSKVTRKLENPKSAESKRAEWSIELAQTNARIEELTAQRYVL
;
A
#
# COMPACT_ATOMS: atom_id res chain seq x y z
N MET A 1 -27.81 -0.58 25.66
CA MET A 1 -26.87 -1.20 26.62
C MET A 1 -27.41 -1.05 28.04
N LYS A 2 -27.82 -2.15 28.70
CA LYS A 2 -28.41 -2.10 30.06
C LYS A 2 -27.83 -3.17 31.01
N VAL A 3 -26.51 -3.37 30.98
CA VAL A 3 -25.81 -4.12 32.03
C VAL A 3 -24.65 -3.24 32.49
N LYS A 4 -24.84 -2.51 33.58
CA LYS A 4 -23.74 -1.84 34.29
C LYS A 4 -23.23 -2.83 35.34
N ALA A 5 -21.93 -3.13 35.29
CA ALA A 5 -21.18 -3.94 36.26
C ALA A 5 -21.34 -5.48 36.23
N GLY A 6 -21.62 -6.07 35.05
CA GLY A 6 -21.41 -7.52 34.83
C GLY A 6 -22.24 -8.50 35.65
N ARG A 7 -23.20 -8.02 36.45
CA ARG A 7 -24.20 -8.86 37.16
C ARG A 7 -25.59 -8.30 36.89
N ALA A 8 -26.42 -9.05 36.17
CA ALA A 8 -27.80 -8.70 35.90
C ALA A 8 -28.65 -8.90 37.16
N ARG A 9 -29.54 -7.94 37.47
CA ARG A 9 -30.52 -8.09 38.57
C ARG A 9 -31.57 -9.16 38.19
N PRO A 10 -32.13 -9.91 39.15
CA PRO A 10 -33.05 -11.02 38.87
C PRO A 10 -34.27 -10.59 38.03
N GLU A 11 -34.83 -9.41 38.28
CA GLU A 11 -35.93 -8.85 37.49
C GLU A 11 -35.58 -8.66 36.00
N GLN A 12 -34.32 -8.39 35.69
CA GLN A 12 -33.83 -8.25 34.30
C GLN A 12 -33.61 -9.62 33.64
N LEU A 13 -33.26 -10.65 34.42
CA LEU A 13 -33.11 -12.01 33.93
C LEU A 13 -34.47 -12.61 33.57
N ASP A 14 -35.51 -12.36 34.37
CA ASP A 14 -36.84 -12.89 34.10
C ASP A 14 -37.47 -12.24 32.86
N ALA A 15 -37.26 -10.93 32.67
CA ALA A 15 -37.65 -10.24 31.44
C ALA A 15 -36.95 -10.84 30.20
N LEU A 16 -35.63 -11.09 30.27
CA LEU A 16 -34.89 -11.69 29.17
C LEU A 16 -35.29 -13.15 28.90
N ARG A 17 -35.58 -13.94 29.95
CA ARG A 17 -36.08 -15.31 29.80
C ARG A 17 -37.44 -15.35 29.12
N SER A 18 -38.35 -14.44 29.47
CA SER A 18 -39.65 -14.33 28.82
C SER A 18 -39.54 -13.97 27.34
N GLN A 19 -38.63 -13.05 26.99
CA GLN A 19 -38.35 -12.67 25.60
C GLN A 19 -37.74 -13.83 24.81
N LEU A 20 -36.81 -14.58 25.40
CA LEU A 20 -36.20 -15.75 24.77
C LEU A 20 -37.24 -16.85 24.50
N ALA A 21 -38.13 -17.12 25.46
CA ALA A 21 -39.22 -18.07 25.29
C ALA A 21 -40.22 -17.63 24.20
N THR A 22 -40.47 -16.32 24.07
CA THR A 22 -41.34 -15.78 23.01
C THR A 22 -40.70 -15.90 21.63
N LEU A 23 -39.40 -15.64 21.53
CA LEU A 23 -38.64 -15.79 20.29
C LEU A 23 -38.50 -17.25 19.87
N GLN A 24 -38.33 -18.18 20.81
CA GLN A 24 -38.31 -19.61 20.52
C GLN A 24 -39.68 -20.10 20.01
N LYS A 25 -40.79 -19.67 20.63
CA LYS A 25 -42.14 -19.97 20.12
C LYS A 25 -42.38 -19.39 18.72
N ASN A 26 -41.87 -18.19 18.44
CA ASN A 26 -41.95 -17.59 17.10
C ASN A 26 -41.03 -18.28 16.08
N ALA A 27 -39.94 -18.91 16.51
CA ALA A 27 -39.05 -19.67 15.63
C ALA A 27 -39.62 -21.06 15.27
N GLU A 28 -40.37 -21.69 16.18
CA GLU A 28 -41.09 -22.94 15.93
C GLU A 28 -42.37 -22.75 15.09
N GLN A 29 -42.95 -21.55 15.13
CA GLN A 29 -44.01 -21.15 14.19
C GLN A 29 -43.41 -20.84 12.82
N LYS A 30 -43.25 -21.88 11.99
CA LYS A 30 -43.00 -21.75 10.56
C LYS A 30 -44.06 -20.79 9.98
N PRO A 31 -43.68 -19.65 9.40
CA PRO A 31 -44.68 -18.68 8.96
C PRO A 31 -45.52 -19.30 7.83
N PRO A 32 -46.86 -19.16 7.85
CA PRO A 32 -47.66 -19.41 6.67
C PRO A 32 -47.22 -18.42 5.58
N SER A 33 -46.93 -18.94 4.39
CA SER A 33 -46.62 -18.14 3.21
C SER A 33 -47.66 -17.03 3.05
N PRO A 34 -47.27 -15.75 3.03
CA PRO A 34 -48.18 -14.71 2.62
C PRO A 34 -48.27 -14.73 1.09
N ASP A 35 -49.44 -15.09 0.57
CA ASP A 35 -49.89 -14.60 -0.74
C ASP A 35 -49.83 -13.08 -0.70
N ARG A 36 -48.80 -12.50 -1.32
CA ARG A 36 -48.70 -11.05 -1.51
C ARG A 36 -48.26 -10.76 -2.94
N ALA A 37 -49.18 -10.11 -3.65
CA ALA A 37 -49.04 -9.59 -4.99
C ALA A 37 -47.68 -8.91 -5.23
N ALA A 38 -47.12 -9.20 -6.40
CA ALA A 38 -45.84 -8.74 -6.89
C ALA A 38 -45.68 -7.21 -6.82
N PRO A 39 -44.49 -6.77 -6.39
CA PRO A 39 -43.68 -5.89 -7.22
C PRO A 39 -42.41 -6.66 -7.62
N THR A 40 -42.19 -6.76 -8.92
CA THR A 40 -40.98 -7.29 -9.55
C THR A 40 -39.76 -6.43 -9.18
N THR A 41 -39.17 -6.70 -8.02
CA THR A 41 -37.76 -6.38 -7.78
C THR A 41 -36.91 -7.54 -8.30
N PRO A 42 -35.95 -7.31 -9.22
CA PRO A 42 -35.07 -8.35 -9.68
C PRO A 42 -34.23 -8.85 -8.51
N THR A 43 -34.50 -10.09 -8.11
CA THR A 43 -33.61 -10.89 -7.26
C THR A 43 -32.26 -10.93 -7.97
N PRO A 44 -31.14 -10.48 -7.35
CA PRO A 44 -29.84 -10.87 -7.86
C PRO A 44 -29.76 -12.38 -7.61
N GLU A 45 -29.97 -13.16 -8.67
CA GLU A 45 -29.57 -14.55 -8.70
C GLU A 45 -28.12 -14.59 -8.24
N LYS A 46 -27.90 -15.05 -7.00
CA LYS A 46 -26.64 -15.67 -6.64
C LYS A 46 -26.57 -16.95 -7.49
N THR A 47 -26.14 -16.80 -8.73
CA THR A 47 -25.37 -17.84 -9.40
C THR A 47 -24.21 -18.12 -8.46
N ALA A 48 -24.36 -19.15 -7.63
CA ALA A 48 -23.24 -19.81 -7.01
C ALA A 48 -22.45 -20.39 -8.18
N ALA A 49 -21.56 -19.59 -8.76
CA ALA A 49 -20.64 -20.02 -9.78
C ALA A 49 -19.97 -21.29 -9.25
N GLU A 50 -20.21 -22.42 -9.91
CA GLU A 50 -19.45 -23.63 -9.67
C GLU A 50 -17.98 -23.23 -9.63
N ARG A 51 -17.27 -23.65 -8.57
CA ARG A 51 -15.84 -23.35 -8.44
C ARG A 51 -15.18 -23.67 -9.79
N PRO A 52 -14.53 -22.70 -10.46
CA PRO A 52 -13.93 -22.93 -11.76
C PRO A 52 -12.84 -23.99 -11.60
N LYS A 53 -13.17 -25.22 -11.94
CA LYS A 53 -12.29 -26.38 -11.91
C LYS A 53 -11.70 -26.51 -13.31
N GLY A 54 -10.59 -25.81 -13.53
CA GLY A 54 -9.82 -25.94 -14.77
C GLY A 54 -8.38 -25.47 -14.54
N GLU A 55 -7.44 -26.13 -15.21
CA GLU A 55 -6.01 -25.75 -15.18
C GLU A 55 -5.83 -24.29 -15.57
N ALA A 56 -6.57 -23.81 -16.58
CA ALA A 56 -6.56 -22.41 -17.03
C ALA A 56 -6.97 -21.38 -15.94
N TYR A 57 -7.90 -21.74 -15.05
CA TYR A 57 -8.24 -20.87 -13.91
C TYR A 57 -7.11 -20.82 -12.89
N ALA A 58 -6.51 -21.97 -12.58
CA ALA A 58 -5.40 -22.05 -11.64
C ALA A 58 -4.16 -21.31 -12.16
N GLU A 59 -3.87 -21.43 -13.46
CA GLU A 59 -2.82 -20.70 -14.16
C GLU A 59 -3.05 -19.20 -14.09
N LYS A 60 -4.25 -18.71 -14.41
CA LYS A 60 -4.54 -17.28 -14.35
C LYS A 60 -4.44 -16.71 -12.94
N GLN A 61 -4.93 -17.45 -11.95
CA GLN A 61 -4.82 -17.09 -10.53
C GLN A 61 -3.35 -17.07 -10.06
N ALA A 62 -2.53 -18.00 -10.55
CA ALA A 62 -1.10 -18.03 -10.27
C ALA A 62 -0.39 -16.83 -10.92
N GLU A 63 -0.68 -16.53 -12.19
CA GLU A 63 -0.13 -15.40 -12.94
C GLU A 63 -0.41 -14.06 -12.26
N LEU A 64 -1.68 -13.80 -11.89
CA LEU A 64 -2.06 -12.59 -11.17
C LEU A 64 -1.37 -12.50 -9.80
N SER A 65 -1.18 -13.65 -9.14
CA SER A 65 -0.49 -13.69 -7.84
C SER A 65 1.02 -13.46 -7.99
N THR A 66 1.65 -13.96 -9.06
CA THR A 66 3.06 -13.69 -9.34
C THR A 66 3.30 -12.23 -9.68
N GLU A 67 2.46 -11.64 -10.56
CA GLU A 67 2.57 -10.22 -10.93
C GLU A 67 2.37 -9.32 -9.71
N ALA A 68 1.37 -9.60 -8.86
CA ALA A 68 1.14 -8.83 -7.64
C ALA A 68 2.31 -8.95 -6.65
N ASN A 69 2.96 -10.11 -6.57
CA ASN A 69 4.13 -10.31 -5.72
C ASN A 69 5.37 -9.58 -6.26
N GLU A 70 5.54 -9.49 -7.57
CA GLU A 70 6.62 -8.70 -8.19
C GLU A 70 6.44 -7.22 -7.91
N LEU A 71 5.24 -6.68 -8.14
CA LEU A 71 4.92 -5.28 -7.82
C LEU A 71 5.10 -4.99 -6.33
N ARG A 72 4.73 -5.92 -5.43
CA ARG A 72 5.00 -5.78 -3.98
C ARG A 72 6.49 -5.74 -3.66
N LYS A 73 7.32 -6.56 -4.33
CA LYS A 73 8.77 -6.52 -4.15
C LYS A 73 9.33 -5.17 -4.58
N GLU A 74 8.86 -4.62 -5.69
CA GLU A 74 9.25 -3.29 -6.16
C GLU A 74 8.80 -2.19 -5.19
N GLN A 75 7.55 -2.24 -4.75
CA GLN A 75 7.02 -1.30 -3.77
C GLN A 75 7.83 -1.34 -2.46
N ALA A 76 8.20 -2.53 -1.99
CA ALA A 76 9.04 -2.70 -0.81
C ALA A 76 10.44 -2.12 -1.02
N LYS A 77 11.06 -2.29 -2.21
CA LYS A 77 12.35 -1.67 -2.54
C LYS A 77 12.26 -0.14 -2.49
N LEU A 78 11.24 0.46 -3.09
CA LEU A 78 11.06 1.92 -3.09
C LEU A 78 10.73 2.46 -1.68
N SER A 79 9.88 1.77 -0.93
CA SER A 79 9.60 2.10 0.47
C SER A 79 10.85 2.00 1.34
N ASN A 80 11.72 1.02 1.06
CA ASN A 80 13.02 0.89 1.69
C ASN A 80 14.02 2.00 1.31
N LEU A 81 13.78 2.75 0.23
CA LEU A 81 14.55 3.95 -0.07
C LEU A 81 13.94 5.16 0.63
N LEU A 82 12.61 5.24 0.72
CA LEU A 82 11.90 6.35 1.35
C LEU A 82 12.29 6.53 2.82
N HIS A 83 12.45 5.45 3.59
CA HIS A 83 12.88 5.58 5.00
C HIS A 83 14.30 6.13 5.18
N LYS A 84 15.14 6.08 4.14
CA LYS A 84 16.51 6.61 4.16
C LYS A 84 16.55 8.09 3.80
N VAL A 85 15.51 8.58 3.11
CA VAL A 85 15.35 9.99 2.80
C VAL A 85 14.95 10.73 4.09
N SER A 86 15.51 11.91 4.30
CA SER A 86 15.14 12.75 5.42
C SER A 86 13.66 13.17 5.31
N PRO A 87 12.88 13.19 6.41
CA PRO A 87 11.46 13.55 6.37
C PRO A 87 11.20 15.00 5.94
N HIS A 88 12.22 15.86 5.90
CA HIS A 88 12.13 17.26 5.46
C HIS A 88 12.44 17.45 3.96
N VAL A 89 12.76 16.38 3.23
CA VAL A 89 13.07 16.44 1.80
C VAL A 89 11.91 15.80 1.04
N ASP A 90 11.21 16.61 0.26
CA ASP A 90 10.13 16.13 -0.59
C ASP A 90 10.67 15.27 -1.73
N CYS A 91 10.32 13.98 -1.70
CA CYS A 91 10.63 13.02 -2.76
C CYS A 91 9.35 12.60 -3.50
N TYR A 92 8.68 13.58 -4.11
CA TYR A 92 7.40 13.38 -4.82
C TYR A 92 7.46 12.21 -5.80
N GLU A 93 8.51 12.13 -6.63
CA GLU A 93 8.65 11.06 -7.62
C GLU A 93 8.66 9.65 -6.99
N LEU A 94 9.32 9.50 -5.84
CA LEU A 94 9.38 8.23 -5.12
C LEU A 94 8.03 7.88 -4.48
N THR A 95 7.38 8.85 -3.83
CA THR A 95 6.08 8.66 -3.18
C THR A 95 4.95 8.40 -4.19
N SER A 96 4.94 9.13 -5.31
CA SER A 96 3.97 8.92 -6.39
C SER A 96 4.14 7.54 -6.99
N ARG A 97 5.38 7.09 -7.21
CA ARG A 97 5.62 5.74 -7.74
C ARG A 97 5.19 4.64 -6.77
N ILE A 98 5.42 4.80 -5.47
CA ILE A 98 4.91 3.86 -4.45
C ILE A 98 3.38 3.79 -4.47
N TYR A 99 2.72 4.94 -4.63
CA TYR A 99 1.27 5.01 -4.73
C TYR A 99 0.74 4.35 -6.02
N GLU A 100 1.35 4.62 -7.17
CA GLU A 100 1.01 3.95 -8.43
C GLU A 100 1.11 2.42 -8.32
N LEU A 101 2.20 1.92 -7.73
CA LEU A 101 2.37 0.48 -7.50
C LEU A 101 1.27 -0.08 -6.59
N GLN A 102 0.86 0.66 -5.56
CA GLN A 102 -0.25 0.27 -4.69
C GLN A 102 -1.57 0.11 -5.48
N VAL A 103 -1.89 1.10 -6.33
CA VAL A 103 -3.10 1.04 -7.18
C VAL A 103 -3.05 -0.14 -8.15
N GLN A 104 -1.90 -0.41 -8.75
CA GLN A 104 -1.72 -1.57 -9.65
C GLN A 104 -1.92 -2.90 -8.91
N ILE A 105 -1.34 -3.02 -7.71
CA ILE A 105 -1.53 -4.21 -6.85
C ILE A 105 -3.01 -4.38 -6.51
N GLU A 106 -3.69 -3.32 -6.08
CA GLU A 106 -5.13 -3.37 -5.76
C GLU A 106 -5.96 -3.80 -6.97
N GLY A 107 -5.65 -3.30 -8.17
CA GLY A 107 -6.30 -3.74 -9.41
C GLY A 107 -6.15 -5.24 -9.68
N LEU A 108 -4.96 -5.81 -9.44
CA LEU A 108 -4.74 -7.26 -9.55
C LEU A 108 -5.50 -8.06 -8.50
N TRP A 109 -5.62 -7.55 -7.28
CA TRP A 109 -6.41 -8.20 -6.22
C TRP A 109 -7.90 -8.18 -6.53
N ASP A 110 -8.41 -7.07 -7.06
CA ASP A 110 -9.79 -6.94 -7.51
C ASP A 110 -10.09 -7.90 -8.66
N GLU A 111 -9.20 -8.01 -9.64
CA GLU A 111 -9.31 -8.96 -10.75
C GLU A 111 -9.31 -10.40 -10.22
N LYS A 112 -8.38 -10.73 -9.32
CA LYS A 112 -8.32 -12.05 -8.69
C LYS A 112 -9.62 -12.39 -7.96
N LYS A 113 -10.16 -11.45 -7.19
CA LYS A 113 -11.42 -11.60 -6.44
C LYS A 113 -12.63 -11.67 -7.36
N TYR A 114 -12.59 -10.98 -8.50
CA TYR A 114 -13.61 -11.06 -9.52
C TYR A 114 -13.66 -12.48 -10.11
N ILE A 115 -12.52 -13.02 -10.53
CA ILE A 115 -12.45 -14.38 -11.10
C ILE A 115 -12.84 -15.43 -10.04
N GLU A 116 -12.46 -15.26 -8.77
CA GLU A 116 -12.90 -16.14 -7.67
C GLU A 116 -14.42 -16.17 -7.50
N ARG A 117 -15.12 -15.06 -7.79
CA ARG A 117 -16.57 -14.93 -7.59
C ARG A 117 -17.38 -15.31 -8.83
N ASN A 118 -16.88 -14.98 -10.01
CA ASN A 118 -17.63 -15.07 -11.26
C ASN A 118 -17.14 -16.20 -12.19
N GLY A 119 -16.02 -16.86 -11.86
CA GLY A 119 -15.38 -17.82 -12.75
C GLY A 119 -14.49 -17.15 -13.80
N LEU A 120 -13.87 -17.99 -14.64
CA LEU A 120 -13.10 -17.52 -15.79
C LEU A 120 -14.10 -17.32 -16.94
N ASP A 121 -14.54 -16.10 -17.17
CA ASP A 121 -15.50 -15.80 -18.24
C ASP A 121 -14.82 -16.04 -19.59
N THR A 122 -15.31 -16.99 -20.39
CA THR A 122 -14.74 -17.33 -21.71
C THR A 122 -15.10 -16.32 -22.80
N GLY A 123 -16.02 -15.39 -22.52
CA GLY A 123 -16.47 -14.35 -23.45
C GLY A 123 -16.69 -12.97 -22.84
N GLY A 124 -16.44 -12.80 -21.54
CA GLY A 124 -16.53 -11.49 -20.88
C GLY A 124 -15.25 -10.71 -21.12
N THR A 125 -15.36 -9.54 -21.76
CA THR A 125 -14.29 -8.54 -21.74
C THR A 125 -13.93 -8.29 -20.28
N PHE A 126 -12.77 -8.82 -19.86
CA PHE A 126 -12.20 -8.53 -18.56
C PHE A 126 -12.23 -7.01 -18.41
N ARG A 127 -12.76 -6.54 -17.27
CA ARG A 127 -12.89 -5.12 -16.94
C ARG A 127 -11.64 -4.41 -17.44
N ASP A 128 -11.79 -3.49 -18.40
CA ASP A 128 -10.68 -2.82 -19.07
C ASP A 128 -9.65 -2.48 -18.01
N ARG A 129 -8.55 -3.24 -18.02
CA ARG A 129 -7.46 -3.07 -17.07
C ARG A 129 -7.16 -1.59 -17.13
N PRO A 130 -7.15 -0.85 -16.00
CA PRO A 130 -6.78 0.55 -16.05
C PRO A 130 -5.51 0.61 -16.87
N GLU A 131 -5.62 1.26 -18.02
CA GLU A 131 -4.65 1.22 -19.11
C GLU A 131 -3.28 1.28 -18.46
N LYS A 132 -2.43 0.27 -18.67
CA LYS A 132 -1.12 0.16 -17.99
C LYS A 132 -0.50 1.54 -18.03
N VAL A 133 -0.57 2.28 -16.92
CA VAL A 133 -0.06 3.65 -16.88
C VAL A 133 1.44 3.44 -16.93
N VAL A 134 1.98 3.47 -18.14
CA VAL A 134 3.40 3.34 -18.37
C VAL A 134 3.98 4.53 -17.64
N PRO A 135 4.72 4.31 -16.54
CA PRO A 135 5.25 5.42 -15.79
C PRO A 135 6.13 6.22 -16.74
N ALA A 136 5.92 7.54 -16.79
CA ALA A 136 6.65 8.45 -17.69
C ALA A 136 8.17 8.44 -17.45
N LYS A 137 8.62 7.86 -16.32
CA LYS A 137 10.03 7.66 -15.94
C LYS A 137 10.26 6.19 -15.60
N SER A 138 11.41 5.65 -15.99
CA SER A 138 11.75 4.27 -15.66
C SER A 138 11.89 4.10 -14.15
N LEU A 139 11.60 2.90 -13.64
CA LEU A 139 11.78 2.58 -12.21
C LEU A 139 13.24 2.82 -11.76
N ASP A 140 14.19 2.57 -12.64
CA ASP A 140 15.61 2.75 -12.38
C ASP A 140 15.96 4.24 -12.21
N ASP A 141 15.37 5.14 -13.00
CA ASP A 141 15.60 6.59 -12.87
C ASP A 141 15.09 7.11 -11.52
N VAL A 142 13.90 6.66 -11.09
CA VAL A 142 13.30 7.05 -9.80
C VAL A 142 14.16 6.54 -8.64
N GLN A 143 14.64 5.29 -8.72
CA GLN A 143 15.56 4.73 -7.72
C GLN A 143 16.88 5.49 -7.69
N HIS A 144 17.46 5.77 -8.85
CA HIS A 144 18.74 6.43 -8.96
C HIS A 144 18.69 7.84 -8.36
N LYS A 145 17.64 8.62 -8.67
CA LYS A 145 17.40 9.92 -8.05
C LYS A 145 17.22 9.86 -6.54
N ALA A 146 16.51 8.85 -6.03
CA ALA A 146 16.34 8.66 -4.59
C ALA A 146 17.69 8.40 -3.90
N VAL A 147 18.54 7.55 -4.50
CA VAL A 147 19.90 7.28 -4.00
C VAL A 147 20.74 8.56 -4.01
N LEU A 148 20.76 9.31 -5.11
CA LEU A 148 21.47 10.59 -5.21
C LEU A 148 21.01 11.58 -4.13
N THR A 149 19.72 11.60 -3.81
CA THR A 149 19.17 12.48 -2.77
C THR A 149 19.69 12.12 -1.38
N VAL A 150 19.76 10.82 -1.05
CA VAL A 150 20.33 10.35 0.22
C VAL A 150 21.82 10.65 0.31
N GLU A 151 22.57 10.48 -0.78
CA GLU A 151 24.01 10.79 -0.83
C GLU A 151 24.29 12.29 -0.68
N LEU A 152 23.53 13.13 -1.38
CA LEU A 152 23.61 14.59 -1.22
C LEU A 152 23.37 15.02 0.23
N GLN A 153 22.41 14.40 0.90
CA GLN A 153 22.14 14.69 2.31
C GLN A 153 23.34 14.30 3.19
N ARG A 154 23.93 13.11 3.00
CA ARG A 154 25.14 12.68 3.72
C ARG A 154 26.31 13.63 3.50
N LEU A 155 26.51 14.11 2.27
CA LEU A 155 27.55 15.08 1.96
C LEU A 155 27.29 16.45 2.59
N ARG A 156 26.03 16.91 2.65
CA ARG A 156 25.66 18.15 3.37
C ARG A 156 25.94 18.04 4.87
N GLU A 157 25.67 16.89 5.48
CA GLU A 157 26.03 16.63 6.88
C GLU A 157 27.54 16.59 7.07
N LYS A 158 28.29 15.96 6.16
CA LYS A 158 29.75 15.95 6.17
C LYS A 158 30.30 17.37 6.06
N ARG A 159 29.80 18.17 5.12
CA ARG A 159 30.14 19.59 4.95
C ARG A 159 29.93 20.37 6.23
N SER A 160 28.76 20.21 6.88
CA SER A 160 28.46 20.87 8.16
C SER A 160 29.44 20.46 9.27
N LYS A 161 29.77 19.17 9.39
CA LYS A 161 30.75 18.67 10.36
C LYS A 161 32.16 19.24 10.11
N VAL A 162 32.62 19.26 8.86
CA VAL A 162 33.95 19.80 8.51
C VAL A 162 34.01 21.31 8.72
N THR A 163 32.94 22.03 8.39
CA THR A 163 32.83 23.48 8.64
C THR A 163 32.92 23.78 10.13
N ARG A 164 32.21 23.05 10.99
CA ARG A 164 32.33 23.17 12.45
C ARG A 164 33.74 22.87 12.97
N LYS A 165 34.45 21.92 12.35
CA LYS A 165 35.86 21.63 12.70
C LYS A 165 36.78 22.81 12.36
N LEU A 166 36.55 23.46 11.21
CA LEU A 166 37.31 24.64 10.78
C LEU A 166 37.03 25.88 11.64
N GLU A 167 35.80 26.04 12.14
CA GLU A 167 35.42 27.11 13.06
C GLU A 167 36.09 27.00 14.44
N ASN A 168 36.66 25.85 14.80
CA ASN A 168 37.32 25.67 16.08
C ASN A 168 38.69 26.39 16.11
N PRO A 169 38.85 27.47 16.91
CA PRO A 169 40.09 28.26 16.93
C PRO A 169 41.28 27.52 17.56
N LYS A 170 41.04 26.40 18.26
CA LYS A 170 42.08 25.59 18.92
C LYS A 170 42.72 24.54 18.00
N SER A 171 42.28 24.46 16.75
CA SER A 171 42.77 23.46 15.80
C SER A 171 44.14 23.83 15.23
N ALA A 172 45.04 22.84 15.18
CA ALA A 172 46.36 22.99 14.57
C ALA A 172 46.24 23.41 13.09
N GLU A 173 47.16 24.24 12.63
CA GLU A 173 47.13 24.82 11.27
C GLU A 173 47.22 23.73 10.18
N SER A 174 48.01 22.68 10.39
CA SER A 174 48.07 21.51 9.52
C SER A 174 46.71 20.82 9.36
N LYS A 175 45.99 20.60 10.47
CA LYS A 175 44.64 20.01 10.45
C LYS A 175 43.61 20.91 9.79
N ARG A 176 43.74 22.24 9.94
CA ARG A 176 42.88 23.20 9.25
C ARG A 176 43.09 23.15 7.73
N ALA A 177 44.33 23.00 7.26
CA ALA A 177 44.62 22.81 5.84
C ALA A 177 44.04 21.49 5.30
N GLU A 178 44.14 20.39 6.04
CA GLU A 178 43.52 19.11 5.66
C GLU A 178 41.99 19.22 5.56
N TRP A 179 41.35 19.85 6.56
CA TRP A 179 39.90 20.03 6.56
C TRP A 179 39.41 21.00 5.49
N SER A 180 40.20 22.01 5.11
CA SER A 180 39.84 22.92 4.02
C SER A 180 39.85 22.20 2.66
N ILE A 181 40.82 21.32 2.43
CA ILE A 181 40.87 20.45 1.25
C ILE A 181 39.68 19.48 1.27
N GLU A 182 39.39 18.85 2.41
CA GLU A 182 38.24 17.95 2.56
C GLU A 182 36.91 18.67 2.30
N LEU A 183 36.77 19.93 2.75
CA LEU A 183 35.61 20.77 2.50
C LEU A 183 35.45 21.05 1.00
N ALA A 184 36.53 21.42 0.32
CA ALA A 184 36.53 21.68 -1.12
C ALA A 184 36.12 20.44 -1.92
N GLN A 185 36.70 19.27 -1.60
CA GLN A 185 36.32 17.99 -2.21
C GLN A 185 34.85 17.64 -1.97
N THR A 186 34.35 17.87 -0.74
CA THR A 186 32.95 17.61 -0.40
C THR A 186 32.01 18.54 -1.17
N ASN A 187 32.37 19.81 -1.34
CA ASN A 187 31.59 20.77 -2.13
C ASN A 187 31.56 20.39 -3.62
N ALA A 188 32.72 20.06 -4.21
CA ALA A 188 32.79 19.61 -5.60
C ALA A 188 31.92 18.37 -5.84
N ARG A 189 31.92 17.41 -4.91
CA ARG A 189 31.08 16.21 -5.02
C ARG A 189 29.59 16.52 -4.87
N ILE A 190 29.21 17.50 -4.04
CA ILE A 190 27.82 17.97 -3.93
C ILE A 190 27.36 18.57 -5.26
N GLU A 191 28.19 19.41 -5.89
CA GLU A 191 27.87 20.04 -7.17
C GLU A 191 27.70 19.00 -8.28
N GLU A 192 28.61 18.03 -8.36
CA GLU A 192 28.54 16.92 -9.32
C GLU A 192 27.25 16.10 -9.17
N LEU A 193 26.93 15.63 -7.96
CA LEU A 193 25.72 14.84 -7.71
C LEU A 193 24.44 15.66 -7.88
N THR A 194 24.50 16.97 -7.60
CA THR A 194 23.38 17.87 -7.86
C THR A 194 23.13 18.00 -9.36
N ALA A 195 24.18 18.18 -10.16
CA ALA A 195 24.08 18.20 -11.62
C ALA A 195 23.52 16.89 -12.18
N GLN A 196 24.03 15.74 -11.71
CA GLN A 196 23.53 14.41 -12.13
C GLN A 196 22.04 14.24 -11.82
N ARG A 197 21.57 14.71 -10.66
CA ARG A 197 20.14 14.64 -10.28
C ARG A 197 19.23 15.47 -11.20
N TYR A 198 19.72 16.57 -11.77
CA TYR A 198 18.94 17.43 -12.67
C TYR A 198 18.85 16.91 -14.11
N VAL A 199 19.80 16.04 -14.52
CA VAL A 199 19.83 15.46 -15.87
C VAL A 199 18.85 14.28 -15.99
N LEU A 200 18.57 13.58 -14.89
CA LEU A 200 17.59 12.51 -14.77
C LEU A 200 16.18 13.07 -14.57
#